data_AF-A0A7L9C429-F1
#
_entry.id   AF-A0A7L9C429-F1
#
_cell.length_a   1.000
_cell.length_b   1.000
_cell.length_c   1.000
_cell.angle_alpha   90.00
_cell.angle_beta   90.00
_cell.angle_gamma   90.00
#
_symmetry.space_group_name_H-M   'P 1'
#
loop_
_entity.id
_entity.type
_entity.pdbx_description
1 polymer ?
#
loop_
_entity_poly.entity_id
_entity_poly.type
_entity_poly.pdbx_seq_one_letter_code
_entity_poly.pdbx_strand_id
1 'polypeptide(L)'
;MNRRIAFVLGIGLLWGGVGSAQADTIMHMGSAHFVSDLEPVAQIDIPSFDNQGGTLTLISVLVEIFHSASVEMSADNDDPFQGATVRGRLTRIWSLTGPGVVSGGNFLAFTPFVNLAPDDNDGGSPLIFDRTPPDGIDFGTFGYGLTLASSHNPAVGLYSTNGPNLLSFLASPDLMSQDLQFQGNAPDAWQLEVQNPQLDVKVKVTYEYIPEPSTLSLLGLGGIAFLRRRRARGADGTP
;
A
#
# COMPACT_ATOMS: atom_id res chain seq x y z
N MET A 1 58.17 46.85 -43.93
CA MET A 1 56.75 47.08 -43.60
C MET A 1 55.95 46.06 -44.41
N ASN A 2 55.12 45.14 -43.92
CA ASN A 2 54.56 44.84 -42.60
C ASN A 2 54.28 43.32 -42.51
N ARG A 3 54.47 42.77 -41.30
CA ARG A 3 54.05 41.42 -40.87
C ARG A 3 52.53 41.22 -41.00
N ARG A 4 52.10 39.97 -41.21
CA ARG A 4 51.19 39.25 -40.29
C ARG A 4 51.02 37.77 -40.67
N ILE A 5 51.44 36.92 -39.74
CA ILE A 5 51.05 35.53 -39.54
C ILE A 5 49.62 35.54 -38.96
N ALA A 6 48.76 34.61 -39.39
CA ALA A 6 47.55 34.23 -38.65
C ALA A 6 47.41 32.71 -38.67
N PHE A 7 47.63 32.11 -37.50
CA PHE A 7 47.43 30.72 -37.14
C PHE A 7 46.41 30.75 -36.00
N VAL A 8 45.17 30.28 -36.19
CA VAL A 8 44.22 29.91 -35.11
C VAL A 8 43.23 28.90 -35.73
N LEU A 9 43.47 27.59 -35.64
CA LEU A 9 42.98 26.68 -34.60
C LEU A 9 41.47 26.84 -34.30
N GLY A 10 40.65 26.15 -35.09
CA GLY A 10 39.26 25.89 -34.74
C GLY A 10 39.18 24.91 -33.57
N ILE A 11 38.83 25.41 -32.39
CA ILE A 11 38.43 24.62 -31.22
C ILE A 11 37.04 25.10 -30.79
N GLY A 12 36.16 24.13 -30.54
CA GLY A 12 34.92 24.32 -29.78
C GLY A 12 33.70 24.41 -30.69
N LEU A 13 32.60 23.70 -30.47
CA LEU A 13 32.12 23.01 -29.29
C LEU A 13 31.27 21.85 -29.82
N LEU A 14 31.66 20.60 -29.56
CA LEU A 14 30.70 19.50 -29.60
C LEU A 14 29.82 19.68 -28.36
N TRP A 15 28.63 20.23 -28.57
CA TRP A 15 27.50 20.10 -27.66
C TRP A 15 27.12 18.62 -27.58
N GLY A 16 27.93 17.83 -26.87
CA GLY A 16 27.52 16.53 -26.38
C GLY A 16 26.60 16.79 -25.21
N GLY A 17 25.30 16.73 -25.46
CA GLY A 17 24.28 16.87 -24.43
C GLY A 17 24.63 15.96 -23.26
N VAL A 18 24.88 16.56 -22.10
CA VAL A 18 24.81 15.87 -20.83
C VAL A 18 23.35 15.49 -20.71
N GLY A 19 23.00 14.26 -21.10
CA GLY A 19 21.67 13.73 -20.82
C GLY A 19 21.47 13.83 -19.32
N SER A 20 20.54 14.67 -18.88
CA SER A 20 20.10 14.70 -17.49
C SER A 20 19.73 13.27 -17.12
N ALA A 21 20.44 12.66 -16.17
CA ALA A 21 20.04 11.38 -15.62
C ALA A 21 18.60 11.57 -15.10
N GLN A 22 17.65 10.91 -15.77
CA GLN A 22 16.26 10.93 -15.32
C GLN A 22 16.18 10.02 -14.10
N ALA A 23 15.54 10.51 -13.05
CA ALA A 23 15.17 9.67 -11.92
C ALA A 23 14.20 8.59 -12.42
N ASP A 24 14.47 7.35 -12.01
CA ASP A 24 13.60 6.21 -12.25
C ASP A 24 12.88 5.84 -10.95
N THR A 25 11.79 5.09 -11.06
CA THR A 25 10.94 4.72 -9.93
C THR A 25 10.60 3.24 -9.96
N ILE A 26 10.79 2.57 -8.83
CA ILE A 26 10.30 1.20 -8.62
C ILE A 26 9.37 1.15 -7.42
N MET A 27 8.43 0.20 -7.44
CA MET A 27 7.36 0.10 -6.46
C MET A 27 7.15 -1.35 -6.05
N HIS A 28 6.99 -1.56 -4.76
CA HIS A 28 6.64 -2.85 -4.17
C HIS A 28 5.46 -2.69 -3.23
N MET A 29 4.65 -3.75 -3.12
CA MET A 29 3.52 -3.79 -2.21
C MET A 29 3.43 -5.16 -1.55
N GLY A 30 3.08 -5.15 -0.28
CA GLY A 30 2.82 -6.35 0.51
C GLY A 30 1.60 -6.13 1.41
N SER A 31 1.11 -7.20 2.02
CA SER A 31 -0.12 -7.17 2.81
C SER A 31 -0.10 -8.18 3.94
N ALA A 32 -0.73 -7.82 5.05
CA ALA A 32 -1.17 -8.72 6.10
C ALA A 32 -2.70 -8.84 6.04
N HIS A 33 -3.19 -10.05 6.24
CA HIS A 33 -4.62 -10.38 6.31
C HIS A 33 -4.93 -10.92 7.70
N PHE A 34 -6.00 -10.40 8.31
CA PHE A 34 -6.47 -10.82 9.60
C PHE A 34 -7.96 -11.16 9.56
N VAL A 35 -8.33 -12.22 10.27
CA VAL A 35 -9.72 -12.62 10.53
C VAL A 35 -10.12 -12.45 12.00
N SER A 36 -9.17 -12.17 12.90
CA SER A 36 -9.45 -11.87 14.30
C SER A 36 -8.37 -10.96 14.91
N ASP A 37 -8.75 -10.19 15.91
CA ASP A 37 -7.83 -9.43 16.77
C ASP A 37 -7.05 -10.29 17.77
N LEU A 38 -7.32 -11.60 17.82
CA LEU A 38 -6.53 -12.57 18.57
C LEU A 38 -5.37 -13.15 17.76
N GLU A 39 -5.28 -12.82 16.47
CA GLU A 39 -4.19 -13.28 15.63
C GLU A 39 -2.87 -12.60 15.99
N PRO A 40 -1.74 -13.31 15.86
CA PRO A 40 -0.44 -12.74 16.14
C PRO A 40 -0.10 -11.62 15.14
N VAL A 41 0.84 -10.78 15.54
CA VAL A 41 1.45 -9.77 14.66
C VAL A 41 1.94 -10.43 13.37
N ALA A 42 1.47 -9.93 12.23
CA ALA A 42 1.86 -10.42 10.92
C ALA A 42 3.04 -9.64 10.37
N GLN A 43 3.94 -10.35 9.69
CA GLN A 43 5.09 -9.77 9.02
C GLN A 43 4.79 -9.54 7.54
N ILE A 44 5.06 -8.33 7.06
CA ILE A 44 4.95 -7.92 5.66
C ILE A 44 6.35 -7.64 5.15
N ASP A 45 6.85 -8.52 4.30
CA ASP A 45 8.18 -8.39 3.71
C ASP A 45 8.13 -7.68 2.35
N ILE A 46 8.92 -6.63 2.22
CA ILE A 46 9.04 -5.81 1.01
C ILE A 46 10.50 -5.81 0.57
N PRO A 47 10.81 -5.99 -0.73
CA PRO A 47 12.18 -5.84 -1.21
C PRO A 47 12.77 -4.47 -0.82
N SER A 48 13.97 -4.49 -0.25
CA SER A 48 14.78 -3.28 -0.09
C SER A 48 15.29 -2.80 -1.44
N PHE A 49 15.67 -1.53 -1.50
CA PHE A 49 16.37 -1.00 -2.67
C PHE A 49 17.79 -1.54 -2.75
N ASP A 50 18.08 -2.36 -3.77
CA ASP A 50 19.43 -2.84 -4.07
C ASP A 50 20.24 -1.73 -4.76
N ASN A 51 21.24 -1.19 -4.06
CA ASN A 51 22.13 -0.16 -4.61
C ASN A 51 23.21 -0.71 -5.56
N GLN A 52 23.28 -2.03 -5.76
CA GLN A 52 24.23 -2.71 -6.63
C GLN A 52 25.69 -2.26 -6.40
N GLY A 53 26.11 -2.27 -5.14
CA GLY A 53 27.46 -1.85 -4.75
C GLY A 53 27.73 -0.36 -4.96
N GLY A 54 26.68 0.47 -4.97
CA GLY A 54 26.75 1.92 -5.16
C GLY A 54 26.38 2.39 -6.58
N THR A 55 26.24 1.47 -7.55
CA THR A 55 25.89 1.81 -8.94
C THR A 55 24.57 2.58 -9.06
N LEU A 56 23.63 2.36 -8.13
CA LEU A 56 22.36 3.08 -8.05
C LEU A 56 22.28 3.90 -6.76
N THR A 57 21.92 5.17 -6.89
CA THR A 57 21.74 6.08 -5.75
C THR A 57 20.25 6.30 -5.51
N LEU A 58 19.78 5.85 -4.34
CA LEU A 58 18.41 6.12 -3.86
C LEU A 58 18.26 7.60 -3.50
N ILE A 59 17.27 8.26 -4.09
CA ILE A 59 16.96 9.67 -3.91
C ILE A 59 15.87 9.87 -2.87
N SER A 60 14.77 9.13 -2.99
CA SER A 60 13.63 9.25 -2.09
C SER A 60 12.93 7.91 -1.87
N VAL A 61 12.27 7.81 -0.71
CA VAL A 61 11.41 6.67 -0.35
C VAL A 61 10.07 7.25 0.04
N LEU A 62 9.00 6.73 -0.55
CA LEU A 62 7.63 6.99 -0.14
C LEU A 62 7.00 5.70 0.35
N VAL A 63 6.56 5.68 1.61
CA VAL A 63 5.83 4.57 2.21
C VAL A 63 4.38 4.97 2.40
N GLU A 64 3.47 4.28 1.72
CA GLU A 64 2.03 4.49 1.82
C GLU A 64 1.40 3.26 2.45
N ILE A 65 0.55 3.48 3.46
CA ILE A 65 -0.13 2.40 4.18
C ILE A 65 -1.61 2.51 3.90
N PHE A 66 -2.20 1.40 3.48
CA PHE A 66 -3.61 1.27 3.16
C PHE A 66 -4.26 0.21 4.02
N HIS A 67 -5.57 0.31 4.18
CA HIS A 67 -6.35 -0.74 4.80
C HIS A 67 -7.75 -0.89 4.19
N SER A 68 -8.29 -2.09 4.32
CA SER A 68 -9.67 -2.45 3.95
C SER A 68 -10.20 -3.48 4.94
N ALA A 69 -11.52 -3.60 5.05
CA ALA A 69 -12.13 -4.63 5.88
C ALA A 69 -13.55 -4.94 5.43
N SER A 70 -14.01 -6.12 5.78
CA SER A 70 -15.37 -6.59 5.53
C SER A 70 -15.82 -7.57 6.60
N VAL A 71 -17.12 -7.80 6.65
CA VAL A 71 -17.73 -8.86 7.44
C VAL A 71 -19.09 -9.22 6.85
N GLU A 72 -19.52 -10.46 7.05
CA GLU A 72 -20.90 -10.88 6.82
C GLU A 72 -21.65 -10.87 8.15
N MET A 73 -22.83 -10.28 8.16
CA MET A 73 -23.55 -10.08 9.40
C MET A 73 -25.05 -10.20 9.21
N SER A 74 -25.69 -10.84 10.17
CA SER A 74 -27.13 -10.99 10.22
C SER A 74 -27.62 -10.72 11.64
N ALA A 75 -28.84 -10.22 11.75
CA ALA A 75 -29.49 -9.91 13.03
C ALA A 75 -30.86 -10.56 13.08
N ASP A 76 -31.29 -10.85 14.30
CA ASP A 76 -32.57 -11.46 14.60
C ASP A 76 -33.16 -10.81 15.86
N ASN A 77 -34.45 -10.52 15.83
CA ASN A 77 -35.20 -9.92 16.92
C ASN A 77 -36.13 -10.94 17.58
N ASP A 78 -35.59 -11.70 18.53
CA ASP A 78 -36.32 -12.69 19.34
C ASP A 78 -37.32 -12.09 20.37
N ASP A 79 -37.57 -10.78 20.36
CA ASP A 79 -38.53 -10.14 21.27
C ASP A 79 -39.96 -10.17 20.70
N PRO A 80 -40.90 -10.94 21.29
CA PRO A 80 -42.25 -11.11 20.76
C PRO A 80 -43.16 -9.91 21.04
N PHE A 81 -42.73 -8.95 21.85
CA PHE A 81 -43.54 -7.82 22.29
C PHE A 81 -43.16 -6.50 21.63
N GLN A 82 -41.92 -6.37 21.16
CA GLN A 82 -41.40 -5.13 20.63
C GLN A 82 -40.56 -5.35 19.36
N GLY A 83 -40.85 -4.57 18.32
CA GLY A 83 -40.00 -4.47 17.14
C GLY A 83 -38.80 -3.56 17.38
N ALA A 84 -37.77 -3.69 16.56
CA ALA A 84 -36.52 -2.97 16.72
C ALA A 84 -36.08 -2.27 15.44
N THR A 85 -35.56 -1.05 15.54
CA THR A 85 -34.85 -0.41 14.43
C THR A 85 -33.36 -0.62 14.65
N VAL A 86 -32.72 -1.43 13.82
CA VAL A 86 -31.33 -1.87 14.01
C VAL A 86 -30.47 -1.55 12.80
N ARG A 87 -29.18 -1.35 13.01
CA ARG A 87 -28.17 -1.40 11.97
C ARG A 87 -26.96 -2.18 12.43
N GLY A 88 -26.22 -2.66 11.45
CA GLY A 88 -24.91 -3.24 11.66
C GLY A 88 -23.81 -2.20 11.82
N ARG A 89 -22.86 -2.47 12.71
CA ARG A 89 -21.61 -1.71 12.84
C ARG A 89 -20.40 -2.62 12.82
N LEU A 90 -19.41 -2.22 12.04
CA LEU A 90 -18.08 -2.80 11.94
C LEU A 90 -17.06 -1.81 12.51
N THR A 91 -16.24 -2.24 13.47
CA THR A 91 -15.11 -1.47 13.98
C THR A 91 -13.80 -2.21 13.72
N ARG A 92 -12.82 -1.50 13.16
CA ARG A 92 -11.46 -2.00 12.94
C ARG A 92 -10.46 -1.01 13.49
N ILE A 93 -9.51 -1.51 14.27
CA ILE A 93 -8.33 -0.78 14.73
C ILE A 93 -7.12 -1.64 14.45
N TRP A 94 -6.05 -1.02 13.96
CA TRP A 94 -4.80 -1.70 13.67
C TRP A 94 -3.61 -0.77 13.89
N SER A 95 -2.47 -1.38 14.08
CA SER A 95 -1.18 -0.71 14.17
C SER A 95 -0.15 -1.40 13.27
N LEU A 96 0.85 -0.63 12.86
CA LEU A 96 1.94 -1.09 12.01
C LEU A 96 3.24 -0.38 12.37
N THR A 97 4.32 -1.14 12.44
CA THR A 97 5.67 -0.63 12.66
C THR A 97 6.62 -1.16 11.59
N GLY A 98 7.59 -0.35 11.20
CA GLY A 98 8.63 -0.73 10.25
C GLY A 98 9.79 0.27 10.26
N PRO A 99 10.74 0.16 9.31
CA PRO A 99 11.94 0.98 9.29
C PRO A 99 11.62 2.49 9.19
N GLY A 100 11.69 3.21 10.31
CA GLY A 100 11.38 4.66 10.35
C GLY A 100 9.91 5.00 10.12
N VAL A 101 9.00 4.02 10.27
CA VAL A 101 7.57 4.19 10.07
C VAL A 101 6.80 3.58 11.24
N VAL A 102 5.89 4.37 11.81
CA VAL A 102 4.86 3.91 12.76
C VAL A 102 3.54 4.46 12.27
N SER A 103 2.54 3.60 12.17
CA SER A 103 1.20 3.96 11.72
C SER A 103 0.17 3.18 12.49
N GLY A 104 -1.03 3.75 12.57
CA GLY A 104 -2.22 3.01 12.96
C GLY A 104 -3.42 3.65 12.28
N GLY A 105 -4.55 2.96 12.35
CA GLY A 105 -5.79 3.44 11.78
C GLY A 105 -6.97 2.86 12.51
N ASN A 106 -8.06 3.63 12.54
CA ASN A 106 -9.36 3.15 12.95
C ASN A 106 -10.39 3.44 11.86
N PHE A 107 -11.33 2.53 11.65
CA PHE A 107 -12.45 2.76 10.76
C PHE A 107 -13.73 2.17 11.31
N LEU A 108 -14.82 2.92 11.14
CA LEU A 108 -16.16 2.49 11.49
C LEU A 108 -17.00 2.47 10.22
N ALA A 109 -17.57 1.31 9.89
CA ALA A 109 -18.53 1.17 8.81
C ALA A 109 -19.90 0.77 9.38
N PHE A 110 -20.96 1.25 8.74
CA PHE A 110 -22.33 1.04 9.17
C PHE A 110 -23.19 0.62 8.00
N THR A 111 -24.15 -0.26 8.26
CA THR A 111 -25.26 -0.48 7.34
C THR A 111 -26.34 0.60 7.55
N PRO A 112 -27.27 0.78 6.60
CA PRO A 112 -28.49 1.54 6.85
C PRO A 112 -29.31 0.93 8.01
N PHE A 113 -30.10 1.77 8.68
CA PHE A 113 -31.08 1.27 9.64
C PHE A 113 -32.20 0.49 8.93
N VAL A 114 -32.62 -0.61 9.55
CA VAL A 114 -33.74 -1.46 9.14
C VAL A 114 -34.67 -1.68 10.32
N ASN A 115 -35.98 -1.73 10.04
CA ASN A 115 -36.99 -2.05 11.03
C ASN A 115 -37.26 -3.56 11.00
N LEU A 116 -37.16 -4.18 12.16
CA LEU A 116 -37.51 -5.56 12.43
C LEU A 116 -38.84 -5.59 13.17
N ALA A 117 -39.73 -6.49 12.78
CA ALA A 117 -40.97 -6.76 13.50
C ALA A 117 -40.66 -7.41 14.87
N PRO A 118 -41.62 -7.43 15.81
CA PRO A 118 -41.56 -8.37 16.94
C PRO A 118 -41.46 -9.81 16.44
N ASP A 119 -40.83 -10.69 17.23
CA ASP A 119 -40.66 -12.12 16.93
C ASP A 119 -41.97 -12.77 16.49
N ASP A 120 -41.94 -13.38 15.30
CA ASP A 120 -43.09 -14.06 14.71
C ASP A 120 -43.09 -15.60 14.94
N ASN A 121 -42.08 -16.10 15.66
CA ASN A 121 -41.83 -17.51 15.99
C ASN A 121 -41.54 -18.40 14.77
N ASP A 122 -41.05 -17.87 13.65
CA ASP A 122 -40.66 -18.62 12.46
C ASP A 122 -39.52 -19.63 12.71
N GLY A 123 -38.62 -19.35 13.66
CA GLY A 123 -37.59 -20.25 14.16
C GLY A 123 -38.11 -21.40 15.04
N GLY A 124 -39.41 -21.43 15.36
CA GLY A 124 -40.05 -22.43 16.23
C GLY A 124 -39.72 -22.27 17.72
N SER A 125 -38.89 -21.28 18.07
CA SER A 125 -38.58 -20.82 19.43
C SER A 125 -37.93 -19.43 19.35
N PRO A 126 -38.18 -18.51 20.29
CA PRO A 126 -37.54 -17.18 20.41
C PRO A 126 -36.06 -17.26 20.87
N LEU A 127 -35.38 -18.35 20.53
CA LEU A 127 -33.99 -18.63 20.89
C LEU A 127 -33.22 -19.24 19.72
N ILE A 128 -33.88 -19.48 18.59
CA ILE A 128 -33.27 -20.07 17.40
C ILE A 128 -33.09 -18.94 16.42
N PHE A 129 -31.84 -18.64 16.09
CA PHE A 129 -31.49 -17.62 15.13
C PHE A 129 -32.20 -17.82 13.78
N ASP A 130 -33.03 -16.85 13.39
CA ASP A 130 -33.59 -16.71 12.05
C ASP A 130 -33.25 -15.32 11.48
N ARG A 131 -32.70 -15.31 10.27
CA ARG A 131 -32.35 -14.06 9.55
C ARG A 131 -33.38 -13.69 8.50
N THR A 132 -34.47 -14.44 8.40
CA THR A 132 -35.50 -14.18 7.41
C THR A 132 -36.46 -13.08 7.87
N PRO A 133 -36.94 -12.22 6.96
CA PRO A 133 -37.92 -11.20 7.34
C PRO A 133 -39.23 -11.84 7.80
N PRO A 134 -39.96 -11.23 8.76
CA PRO A 134 -39.96 -9.78 9.03
C PRO A 134 -39.17 -9.29 10.26
N ASP A 135 -38.74 -10.18 11.14
CA ASP A 135 -38.01 -9.95 12.40
C ASP A 135 -36.50 -10.27 12.28
N GLY A 136 -36.09 -11.05 11.28
CA GLY A 136 -34.71 -11.25 10.89
C GLY A 136 -34.23 -10.35 9.73
N ILE A 137 -32.92 -10.13 9.66
CA ILE A 137 -32.24 -9.54 8.51
C ILE A 137 -30.84 -10.11 8.27
N ASP A 138 -30.55 -10.42 7.01
CA ASP A 138 -29.18 -10.57 6.51
C ASP A 138 -28.69 -9.24 5.90
N PHE A 139 -27.69 -8.60 6.52
CA PHE A 139 -27.07 -7.41 5.96
C PHE A 139 -26.15 -7.72 4.77
N GLY A 140 -25.85 -9.01 4.55
CA GLY A 140 -24.85 -9.47 3.60
C GLY A 140 -23.43 -9.07 4.00
N THR A 141 -22.52 -9.11 3.03
CA THR A 141 -21.16 -8.62 3.21
C THR A 141 -21.14 -7.09 3.17
N PHE A 142 -20.73 -6.45 4.27
CA PHE A 142 -20.49 -5.01 4.29
C PHE A 142 -19.12 -4.69 4.89
N GLY A 143 -18.57 -3.53 4.51
CA GLY A 143 -17.19 -3.19 4.80
C GLY A 143 -16.79 -1.86 4.19
N TYR A 144 -15.50 -1.60 4.13
CA TYR A 144 -14.92 -0.47 3.42
C TYR A 144 -13.79 -0.94 2.50
N GLY A 145 -13.72 -0.29 1.33
CA GLY A 145 -12.69 -0.55 0.34
C GLY A 145 -11.31 -0.08 0.77
N LEU A 146 -10.34 -0.21 -0.13
CA LEU A 146 -8.98 0.20 0.14
C LEU A 146 -8.91 1.72 0.39
N THR A 147 -8.45 2.10 1.58
CA THR A 147 -8.33 3.50 2.01
C THR A 147 -6.90 3.79 2.42
N LEU A 148 -6.38 4.96 2.02
CA LEU A 148 -5.06 5.43 2.46
C LEU A 148 -5.16 5.86 3.92
N ALA A 149 -4.40 5.21 4.79
CA ALA A 149 -4.36 5.53 6.21
C ALA A 149 -3.27 6.56 6.52
N SER A 150 -2.08 6.39 5.95
CA SER A 150 -0.96 7.30 6.18
C SER A 150 0.09 7.22 5.07
N SER A 151 0.90 8.27 4.98
CA SER A 151 1.99 8.41 4.02
C SER A 151 3.22 8.98 4.71
N HIS A 152 4.38 8.39 4.45
CA HIS A 152 5.64 8.67 5.14
C HIS A 152 6.79 8.80 4.14
N ASN A 153 7.73 9.69 4.45
CA ASN A 153 8.98 9.86 3.71
C ASN A 153 10.17 9.56 4.64
N PRO A 154 10.45 8.28 4.94
CA PRO A 154 11.51 7.90 5.88
C PRO A 154 12.91 8.15 5.29
N ALA A 155 13.92 8.07 6.15
CA ALA A 155 15.31 8.22 5.73
C ALA A 155 15.74 7.10 4.77
N VAL A 156 16.27 7.48 3.60
CA VAL A 156 16.70 6.56 2.52
C VAL A 156 17.67 5.47 3.00
N GLY A 157 18.52 5.79 4.00
CA GLY A 157 19.50 4.86 4.54
C GLY A 157 18.91 3.63 5.25
N LEU A 158 17.62 3.66 5.60
CA LEU A 158 16.92 2.50 6.18
C LEU A 158 16.40 1.51 5.13
N TYR A 159 16.39 1.94 3.85
CA TYR A 159 15.74 1.22 2.75
C TYR A 159 16.73 0.76 1.67
N SER A 160 18.01 1.15 1.76
CA SER A 160 19.04 0.82 0.78
C SER A 160 20.03 -0.21 1.32
N THR A 161 20.28 -1.26 0.54
CA THR A 161 21.24 -2.33 0.84
C THR A 161 22.11 -2.65 -0.35
N ASN A 162 23.27 -3.25 -0.13
CA ASN A 162 24.07 -3.82 -1.21
C ASN A 162 23.64 -5.26 -1.46
N GLY A 163 23.04 -5.51 -2.63
CA GLY A 163 22.41 -6.77 -2.98
C GLY A 163 20.95 -6.85 -2.54
N PRO A 164 20.23 -7.90 -2.99
CA PRO A 164 18.84 -8.14 -2.61
C PRO A 164 18.69 -8.36 -1.11
N ASN A 165 17.74 -7.65 -0.49
CA ASN A 165 17.35 -7.86 0.90
C ASN A 165 15.85 -7.56 1.08
N LEU A 166 15.32 -7.83 2.27
CA LEU A 166 13.93 -7.57 2.64
C LEU A 166 13.87 -6.55 3.78
N LEU A 167 12.83 -5.73 3.73
CA LEU A 167 12.38 -4.85 4.79
C LEU A 167 11.15 -5.48 5.42
N SER A 168 11.10 -5.48 6.73
CA SER A 168 10.02 -6.10 7.49
C SER A 168 9.14 -5.03 8.12
N PHE A 169 7.84 -5.10 7.83
CA PHE A 169 6.82 -4.33 8.54
C PHE A 169 6.00 -5.30 9.40
N LEU A 170 5.72 -4.91 10.63
CA LEU A 170 4.95 -5.68 11.59
C LEU A 170 3.58 -5.03 11.76
N ALA A 171 2.53 -5.73 11.33
CA ALA A 171 1.14 -5.28 11.41
C ALA A 171 0.39 -6.06 12.51
N SER A 172 -0.46 -5.36 13.26
CA SER A 172 -1.24 -5.92 14.37
C SER A 172 -2.72 -5.54 14.22
N PRO A 173 -3.66 -6.51 14.34
CA PRO A 173 -5.09 -6.23 14.45
C PRO A 173 -5.42 -5.88 15.91
N ASP A 174 -5.47 -4.59 16.25
CA ASP A 174 -5.63 -4.17 17.65
C ASP A 174 -7.08 -4.30 18.15
N LEU A 175 -8.07 -4.19 17.26
CA LEU A 175 -9.49 -4.45 17.57
C LEU A 175 -10.25 -4.84 16.30
N MET A 176 -10.98 -5.95 16.36
CA MET A 176 -11.90 -6.40 15.31
C MET A 176 -13.27 -6.70 15.90
N SER A 177 -14.11 -5.66 16.02
CA SER A 177 -15.42 -5.75 16.65
C SER A 177 -16.55 -5.56 15.64
N GLN A 178 -17.66 -6.26 15.87
CA GLN A 178 -18.92 -6.17 15.16
C GLN A 178 -20.03 -6.13 16.19
N ASP A 179 -20.99 -5.23 16.01
CA ASP A 179 -22.17 -5.20 16.86
C ASP A 179 -23.39 -4.64 16.12
N LEU A 180 -24.52 -4.76 16.80
CA LEU A 180 -25.77 -4.15 16.41
C LEU A 180 -25.96 -2.83 17.14
N GLN A 181 -26.40 -1.81 16.40
CA GLN A 181 -26.82 -0.54 16.96
C GLN A 181 -28.32 -0.37 16.80
N PHE A 182 -29.00 -0.20 17.92
CA PHE A 182 -30.44 0.03 17.96
C PHE A 182 -30.75 1.52 18.04
N GLN A 183 -31.78 1.94 17.30
CA GLN A 183 -32.35 3.27 17.42
C GLN A 183 -33.43 3.25 18.50
N GLY A 184 -33.19 3.96 19.61
CA GLY A 184 -34.10 3.95 20.76
C GLY A 184 -33.75 2.85 21.75
N ASN A 185 -34.76 2.13 22.23
CA ASN A 185 -34.55 1.01 23.15
C ASN A 185 -34.21 -0.25 22.34
N ALA A 186 -33.14 -0.94 22.72
CA ALA A 186 -32.91 -2.30 22.23
C ALA A 186 -34.07 -3.21 22.69
N PRO A 187 -34.43 -4.23 21.89
CA PRO A 187 -35.37 -5.26 22.31
C PRO A 187 -34.81 -6.06 23.50
N ASP A 188 -35.70 -6.70 24.26
CA ASP A 188 -35.31 -7.49 25.44
C ASP A 188 -34.51 -8.74 25.06
N ALA A 189 -34.77 -9.30 23.88
CA ALA A 189 -34.07 -10.42 23.28
C ALA A 189 -33.70 -10.11 21.82
N TRP A 190 -32.45 -10.39 21.46
CA TRP A 190 -31.94 -10.27 20.09
C TRP A 190 -30.70 -11.12 19.93
N GLN A 191 -30.42 -11.49 18.68
CA GLN A 191 -29.24 -12.24 18.31
C GLN A 191 -28.48 -11.57 17.17
N LEU A 192 -27.17 -11.81 17.15
CA LEU A 192 -26.24 -11.33 16.15
C LEU A 192 -25.41 -12.52 15.67
N GLU A 193 -25.46 -12.79 14.37
CA GLU A 193 -24.55 -13.74 13.74
C GLU A 193 -23.52 -12.99 12.90
N VAL A 194 -22.25 -13.36 13.08
CA VAL A 194 -21.10 -12.76 12.39
C VAL A 194 -20.32 -13.86 11.71
N GLN A 195 -20.08 -13.69 10.41
CA GLN A 195 -19.29 -14.61 9.61
C GLN A 195 -18.21 -13.85 8.84
N ASN A 196 -17.11 -14.54 8.54
CA ASN A 196 -16.03 -14.06 7.68
C ASN A 196 -15.53 -12.62 8.02
N PRO A 197 -15.23 -12.29 9.29
CA PRO A 197 -14.59 -11.02 9.60
C PRO A 197 -13.22 -10.92 8.93
N GLN A 198 -12.93 -9.78 8.31
CA GLN A 198 -11.68 -9.54 7.61
C GLN A 198 -11.12 -8.15 7.93
N LEU A 199 -9.80 -8.03 7.90
CA LEU A 199 -9.01 -6.80 7.92
C LEU A 199 -7.73 -7.03 7.10
N ASP A 200 -7.52 -6.20 6.09
CA ASP A 200 -6.27 -6.17 5.33
C ASP A 200 -5.51 -4.89 5.65
N VAL A 201 -4.22 -5.03 5.95
CA VAL A 201 -3.27 -3.90 6.05
C VAL A 201 -2.23 -4.06 4.95
N LYS A 202 -2.11 -3.06 4.08
CA LYS A 202 -1.21 -3.08 2.92
C LYS A 202 -0.15 -2.00 3.06
N VAL A 203 1.09 -2.36 2.75
CA VAL A 203 2.22 -1.43 2.71
C VAL A 203 2.71 -1.35 1.28
N LYS A 204 2.76 -0.13 0.75
CA LYS A 204 3.33 0.18 -0.55
C LYS A 204 4.57 1.03 -0.34
N VAL A 205 5.70 0.58 -0.87
CA VAL A 205 6.96 1.31 -0.84
C VAL A 205 7.35 1.69 -2.27
N THR A 206 7.62 2.97 -2.48
CA THR A 206 8.06 3.53 -3.76
C THR A 206 9.47 4.08 -3.60
N TYR A 207 10.40 3.63 -4.42
CA TYR A 207 11.79 4.09 -4.45
C TYR A 207 12.02 4.95 -5.69
N GLU A 208 12.51 6.16 -5.50
CA GLU A 208 13.01 7.01 -6.57
C GLU A 208 14.54 6.99 -6.55
N TYR A 209 15.18 6.73 -7.69
CA TYR A 209 16.63 6.56 -7.75
C TYR A 209 17.24 7.07 -9.05
N ILE A 210 18.54 7.33 -9.03
CA ILE A 210 19.33 7.67 -10.22
C ILE A 210 20.50 6.70 -10.38
N PRO A 211 20.86 6.32 -11.62
CA PRO A 211 22.13 5.66 -11.90
C PRO A 211 23.32 6.59 -11.59
N GLU A 212 24.46 6.03 -11.18
CA GLU A 212 25.63 6.87 -10.90
C GLU A 212 26.11 7.69 -12.12
N PRO A 213 26.57 8.93 -11.91
CA PRO A 213 27.17 9.75 -12.96
C PRO A 213 28.44 9.13 -13.56
N SER A 214 29.17 8.32 -12.78
CA SER A 214 30.44 7.71 -13.17
C SER A 214 30.26 6.73 -14.33
N THR A 215 29.19 5.92 -14.30
CA THR A 215 28.86 4.95 -15.35
C THR A 215 28.47 5.64 -16.66
N LEU A 216 27.67 6.71 -16.58
CA LEU A 216 27.33 7.55 -17.73
C LEU A 216 28.56 8.27 -18.31
N SER A 217 29.45 8.75 -17.43
CA SER A 217 30.71 9.39 -17.83
C SER A 217 31.63 8.40 -18.55
N LEU A 218 31.74 7.16 -18.05
CA LEU A 218 32.56 6.12 -18.65
C LEU A 218 31.98 5.61 -19.98
N LEU A 219 30.64 5.49 -20.08
CA LEU A 219 29.96 5.14 -21.33
C LEU A 219 30.09 6.26 -22.37
N GLY A 220 29.99 7.52 -21.93
CA GLY A 220 30.25 8.69 -22.76
C GLY A 220 31.70 8.75 -23.27
N LEU A 221 32.68 8.54 -22.38
CA LEU A 221 34.10 8.49 -22.73
C LEU A 221 34.43 7.29 -23.63
N GLY A 222 33.85 6.12 -23.38
CA GLY A 222 33.97 4.92 -24.20
C GLY A 222 33.38 5.10 -25.59
N GLY A 223 32.21 5.74 -25.71
CA GLY A 223 31.59 6.11 -26.97
C GLY A 223 32.45 7.09 -27.78
N ILE A 224 33.03 8.10 -27.13
CA ILE A 224 33.97 9.05 -27.76
C ILE A 224 35.25 8.34 -28.23
N ALA A 225 35.80 7.42 -27.43
CA ALA A 225 36.98 6.63 -27.80
C ALA A 225 36.71 5.69 -29.00
N PHE A 226 35.53 5.09 -29.07
CA PHE A 226 35.12 4.23 -30.18
C PHE A 226 34.92 5.03 -31.47
N LEU A 227 34.30 6.22 -31.38
CA LEU A 227 34.14 7.14 -32.51
C LEU A 227 35.49 7.67 -33.02
N ARG A 228 36.45 7.95 -32.13
CA ARG A 228 37.84 8.31 -32.51
C ARG A 228 38.55 7.18 -33.27
N ARG A 229 38.42 5.93 -32.81
CA ARG A 229 39.00 4.76 -33.50
C ARG A 229 38.37 4.50 -34.87
N ARG A 230 37.06 4.73 -35.03
CA ARG A 230 36.37 4.54 -36.31
C ARG A 230 36.79 5.58 -37.35
N ARG A 231 37.05 6.83 -36.95
CA ARG A 231 37.66 7.86 -37.81
C ARG A 231 39.11 7.54 -38.18
N ALA A 232 39.90 7.01 -37.24
CA ALA A 232 41.29 6.62 -37.52
C ALA A 232 41.41 5.43 -38.49
N ARG A 233 40.52 4.42 -38.41
CA ARG A 233 40.52 3.27 -39.33
C ARG A 233 39.90 3.55 -40.70
N GLY A 234 39.11 4.62 -40.85
CA GLY A 234 38.61 5.08 -42.14
C GLY A 234 39.63 5.89 -42.95
N ALA A 235 40.77 6.27 -42.35
CA ALA A 235 41.81 7.05 -43.00
C ALA A 235 42.91 6.18 -43.67
N ASP A 236 42.91 4.86 -43.46
CA ASP A 236 43.89 3.91 -44.04
C ASP A 236 43.30 3.04 -45.16
N GLY A 237 42.20 3.47 -45.77
CA GLY A 237 41.49 2.72 -46.81
C GLY A 237 41.59 3.33 -48.19
N THR A 238 42.78 3.38 -48.80
CA THR A 238 43.07 2.83 -50.14
C THR A 238 44.58 2.91 -50.46
N PRO A 239 45.11 1.94 -51.22
CA PRO A 239 46.45 1.96 -51.84
C PRO A 239 46.64 3.08 -52.86
#